data_AF-A0A7W8QW87-F1
#
_entry.id   AF-A0A7W8QW87-F1
#
_cell.length_a   1.000
_cell.length_b   1.000
_cell.length_c   1.000
_cell.angle_alpha   90.00
_cell.angle_beta   90.00
_cell.angle_gamma   90.00
#
_symmetry.space_group_name_H-M   'P 1'
#
loop_
_entity.id
_entity.type
_entity.pdbx_description
1 polymer ?
#
loop_
_entity_poly.entity_id
_entity_poly.type
_entity_poly.pdbx_seq_one_letter_code
_entity_poly.pdbx_strand_id
1 'polypeptide(L)'
;MNYDKALSLYRNDKTLQILRANHFPLLVSFFHLVFKAQNRISYTQSRLVSLLGDFIFSLDRQGIKEYPNAALDYLQDWVDRVICAGIMKRPMNPFMSCLQHQKMP
;
A
#
# COMPACT_ATOMS: atom_id res chain seq x y z
N MET A 1 -11.71 26.66 13.55
CA MET A 1 -11.88 25.19 13.65
C MET A 1 -11.91 24.85 15.14
N ASN A 2 -12.89 24.09 15.64
CA ASN A 2 -12.91 23.64 17.04
C ASN A 2 -12.41 22.19 17.15
N TYR A 3 -12.14 21.73 18.36
CA TYR A 3 -11.59 20.40 18.63
C TYR A 3 -12.46 19.28 18.04
N ASP A 4 -13.78 19.33 18.25
CA ASP A 4 -14.70 18.29 17.77
C ASP A 4 -14.71 18.16 16.24
N LYS A 5 -14.67 19.29 15.53
CA LYS A 5 -14.63 19.30 14.07
C LYS A 5 -13.27 18.81 13.56
N ALA A 6 -12.17 19.17 14.22
CA ALA A 6 -10.84 18.64 13.90
C ALA A 6 -10.76 17.13 14.16
N LEU A 7 -11.32 16.64 15.27
CA LEU A 7 -11.37 15.22 15.60
C LEU A 7 -12.24 14.44 14.61
N SER A 8 -13.36 15.01 14.19
CA SER A 8 -14.21 14.41 13.15
C SER A 8 -13.49 14.30 11.81
N LEU A 9 -12.76 15.34 11.38
CA LEU A 9 -11.91 15.28 10.19
C LEU A 9 -10.81 14.23 10.34
N TYR A 10 -10.10 14.22 11.47
CA TYR A 10 -9.06 13.24 11.74
C TYR A 10 -9.58 11.79 11.69
N ARG A 11 -10.81 11.54 12.14
CA ARG A 11 -11.40 10.19 12.12
C ARG A 11 -11.93 9.81 10.74
N ASN A 12 -12.60 10.74 10.05
CA ASN A 12 -13.43 10.42 8.90
C ASN A 12 -12.83 10.84 7.55
N ASP A 13 -11.81 11.69 7.54
CA ASP A 13 -11.18 12.16 6.32
C ASP A 13 -10.30 11.07 5.69
N LYS A 14 -10.56 10.80 4.41
CA LYS A 14 -9.91 9.76 3.63
C LYS A 14 -8.43 10.05 3.39
N THR A 15 -8.09 11.29 3.09
CA THR A 15 -6.70 11.72 2.85
C THR A 15 -5.89 11.52 4.12
N LEU A 16 -6.42 11.93 5.27
CA LEU A 16 -5.77 11.74 6.57
C LEU A 16 -5.66 10.26 6.98
N GLN A 17 -6.59 9.41 6.57
CA GLN A 17 -6.46 7.96 6.78
C GLN A 17 -5.30 7.37 5.96
N ILE A 18 -5.10 7.79 4.70
CA ILE A 18 -3.96 7.35 3.88
C ILE A 18 -2.64 7.82 4.49
N LEU A 19 -2.56 9.09 4.90
CA LEU A 19 -1.34 9.66 5.49
C LEU A 19 -0.92 8.97 6.79
N ARG A 20 -1.85 8.30 7.47
CA ARG A 20 -1.60 7.51 8.69
C ARG A 20 -1.47 6.02 8.44
N ALA A 21 -1.51 5.57 7.19
CA ALA A 21 -1.33 4.16 6.89
C ALA A 21 0.04 3.69 7.40
N ASN A 22 0.07 2.52 8.01
CA ASN A 22 1.33 1.88 8.39
C ASN A 22 2.21 1.75 7.13
N HIS A 23 3.50 2.06 7.25
CA HIS A 23 4.47 2.02 6.15
C HIS A 23 4.16 2.99 4.99
N PHE A 24 3.46 4.10 5.25
CA PHE A 24 3.20 5.14 4.25
C PHE A 24 4.45 5.59 3.47
N PRO A 25 5.62 5.88 4.12
CA PRO A 25 6.81 6.31 3.40
C PRO A 25 7.33 5.25 2.43
N LEU A 26 7.30 3.96 2.79
CA LEU A 26 7.69 2.86 1.93
C LEU A 26 6.82 2.81 0.67
N LEU A 27 5.50 2.73 0.87
CA LEU A 27 4.56 2.46 -0.21
C LEU A 27 4.42 3.64 -1.16
N VAL A 28 4.38 4.87 -0.65
CA VAL A 28 4.29 6.06 -1.52
C VAL A 28 5.55 6.25 -2.34
N SER A 29 6.73 6.09 -1.73
CA SER A 29 8.01 6.18 -2.45
C SER A 29 8.12 5.10 -3.52
N PHE A 30 7.73 3.86 -3.17
CA PHE A 30 7.67 2.74 -4.09
C PHE A 30 6.73 3.00 -5.28
N PHE A 31 5.49 3.45 -5.03
CA PHE A 31 4.53 3.72 -6.09
C PHE A 31 4.95 4.88 -6.99
N HIS A 32 5.55 5.93 -6.42
CA HIS A 32 6.13 7.00 -7.20
C HIS A 32 7.21 6.47 -8.17
N LEU A 33 8.12 5.63 -7.66
CA LEU A 33 9.19 5.06 -8.46
C LEU A 33 8.67 4.11 -9.54
N VAL A 34 7.74 3.21 -9.21
CA VAL A 34 7.30 2.15 -10.13
C VAL A 34 6.26 2.63 -11.15
N PHE A 35 5.34 3.51 -10.79
CA PHE A 35 4.30 3.96 -11.72
C PHE A 35 4.66 5.31 -12.36
N LYS A 36 5.02 6.31 -11.56
CA LYS A 36 5.21 7.67 -12.05
C LYS A 36 6.55 7.85 -12.74
N ALA A 37 7.65 7.41 -12.13
CA ALA A 37 8.97 7.56 -12.72
C ALA A 37 9.16 6.66 -13.97
N GLN A 38 8.54 5.48 -13.99
CA GLN A 38 8.58 4.57 -15.16
C GLN A 38 7.47 4.83 -16.20
N ASN A 39 6.57 5.79 -15.94
CA ASN A 39 5.39 6.06 -16.76
C ASN A 39 4.58 4.80 -17.13
N ARG A 40 4.33 3.95 -16.13
CA ARG A 40 3.51 2.73 -16.25
C ARG A 40 2.23 2.90 -15.44
N ILE A 41 1.16 2.26 -15.91
CA ILE A 41 -0.16 2.30 -15.25
C ILE A 41 -0.55 0.97 -14.60
N SER A 42 0.12 -0.14 -14.96
CA SER A 42 -0.19 -1.46 -14.42
C SER A 42 1.02 -2.39 -14.43
N TYR A 43 1.01 -3.33 -13.48
CA TYR A 43 1.96 -4.43 -13.36
C TYR A 43 1.19 -5.70 -13.01
N THR A 44 1.73 -6.87 -13.34
CA THR A 44 1.25 -8.13 -12.76
C THR A 44 1.57 -8.16 -11.28
N GLN A 45 0.77 -8.89 -10.48
CA GLN A 45 0.99 -9.00 -9.04
C GLN A 45 2.39 -9.52 -8.71
N SER A 46 2.81 -10.61 -9.36
CA SER A 46 4.14 -11.20 -9.15
C SER A 46 5.25 -10.18 -9.42
N ARG A 47 5.13 -9.40 -10.51
CA ARG A 47 6.12 -8.39 -10.84
C ARG A 47 6.14 -7.25 -9.81
N LEU A 48 4.98 -6.80 -9.36
CA LEU A 48 4.88 -5.74 -8.35
C LEU A 48 5.49 -6.17 -7.01
N VAL A 49 5.21 -7.41 -6.58
CA VAL A 49 5.79 -8.00 -5.35
C VAL A 49 7.31 -8.11 -5.46
N SER A 50 7.83 -8.60 -6.59
CA SER A 50 9.29 -8.66 -6.81
C SER A 50 9.93 -7.28 -6.76
N LEU A 51 9.35 -6.29 -7.45
CA LEU A 51 9.87 -4.91 -7.45
C LEU A 51 9.88 -4.28 -6.05
N LEU A 52 8.86 -4.57 -5.24
CA LEU A 52 8.81 -4.09 -3.87
C LEU A 52 9.87 -4.79 -3.00
N GLY A 53 10.11 -6.08 -3.22
CA GLY A 53 11.21 -6.81 -2.57
C GLY A 53 12.58 -6.19 -2.89
N ASP A 54 12.85 -5.92 -4.17
CA ASP A 54 14.08 -5.25 -4.62
C ASP A 54 14.22 -3.86 -3.98
N PHE A 55 13.11 -3.13 -3.87
CA PHE A 55 13.07 -1.81 -3.24
C PHE A 55 13.39 -1.87 -1.74
N ILE A 56 12.75 -2.77 -0.99
CA ILE A 56 13.04 -2.98 0.45
C ILE A 56 14.51 -3.38 0.65
N PHE A 57 15.03 -4.28 -0.18
CA PHE A 57 16.44 -4.66 -0.14
C PHE A 57 17.36 -3.46 -0.36
N SER A 58 17.02 -2.57 -1.31
CA SER A 58 17.78 -1.34 -1.55
C SER A 58 17.76 -0.37 -0.36
N LEU A 59 16.68 -0.34 0.42
CA LEU A 59 16.54 0.48 1.63
C LEU A 59 17.38 -0.09 2.78
N ASP A 60 17.37 -1.41 2.97
CA ASP A 60 18.21 -2.08 3.96
C ASP A 60 19.71 -1.80 3.68
N ARG A 61 20.10 -1.82 2.40
CA ARG A 61 21.46 -1.44 1.97
C ARG A 61 21.83 0.02 2.27
N GLN A 62 20.85 0.89 2.44
CA GLN A 62 21.03 2.30 2.85
C GLN A 62 20.96 2.47 4.38
N GLY A 63 20.73 1.39 5.14
CA GLY A 63 20.63 1.40 6.60
C GLY A 63 19.21 1.50 7.14
N ILE A 64 18.18 1.53 6.28
CA ILE A 64 16.78 1.61 6.69
C ILE A 64 16.23 0.19 6.86
N LYS A 65 16.17 -0.30 8.10
CA LYS A 65 15.84 -1.71 8.45
C LYS A 65 14.45 -1.89 9.07
N GLU A 66 13.58 -0.91 8.88
CA GLU A 66 12.26 -0.82 9.52
C GLU A 66 11.20 -1.73 8.88
N TYR A 67 11.58 -2.48 7.84
CA TYR A 67 10.67 -3.28 7.01
C TYR A 67 11.02 -4.78 7.04
N PRO A 68 10.72 -5.51 8.13
CA PRO A 68 11.10 -6.91 8.30
C PRO A 68 10.17 -7.94 7.63
N ASN A 69 8.98 -7.54 7.18
CA ASN A 69 7.96 -8.45 6.64
C ASN A 69 8.18 -8.76 5.16
N ALA A 70 7.43 -9.72 4.61
CA ALA A 70 7.49 -9.97 3.18
C ALA A 70 6.85 -8.82 2.39
N ALA A 71 7.34 -8.57 1.17
CA ALA A 71 6.82 -7.52 0.29
C ALA A 71 5.31 -7.64 0.05
N LEU A 72 4.79 -8.87 -0.07
CA LEU A 72 3.37 -9.11 -0.25
C LEU A 72 2.53 -8.63 0.94
N ASP A 73 3.03 -8.80 2.17
CA ASP A 73 2.32 -8.43 3.39
C ASP A 73 2.08 -6.92 3.43
N TYR A 74 3.07 -6.11 3.04
CA TYR A 74 2.92 -4.65 2.96
C TYR A 74 1.86 -4.20 1.96
N LEU A 75 1.75 -4.88 0.82
CA LEU A 75 0.73 -4.58 -0.19
C LEU A 75 -0.66 -5.00 0.29
N GLN A 76 -0.78 -6.17 0.92
CA GLN A 76 -2.04 -6.66 1.48
C GLN A 76 -2.53 -5.75 2.61
N ASP A 77 -1.66 -5.39 3.55
CA ASP A 77 -1.97 -4.46 4.65
C ASP A 77 -2.46 -3.10 4.13
N TRP A 78 -1.87 -2.62 3.04
CA TRP A 78 -2.28 -1.36 2.42
C TRP A 78 -3.65 -1.47 1.76
N VAL A 79 -3.87 -2.52 0.98
CA VAL A 79 -5.16 -2.82 0.34
C VAL A 79 -6.26 -2.89 1.40
N ASP A 80 -6.06 -3.68 2.44
CA ASP A 80 -7.06 -3.92 3.47
C ASP A 80 -7.45 -2.61 4.15
N ARG A 81 -6.48 -1.73 4.43
CA ARG A 81 -6.77 -0.40 4.97
C ARG A 81 -7.52 0.48 3.99
N VAL A 82 -7.11 0.55 2.73
CA VAL A 82 -7.73 1.44 1.73
C VAL A 82 -9.15 0.98 1.36
N ILE A 83 -9.41 -0.32 1.37
CA ILE A 83 -10.74 -0.91 1.19
C ILE A 83 -11.60 -0.66 2.44
N CYS A 84 -11.10 -0.97 3.65
CA CYS A 84 -11.85 -0.72 4.90
C CYS A 84 -12.16 0.77 5.11
N ALA A 85 -11.27 1.65 4.68
CA ALA A 85 -11.45 3.10 4.69
C ALA A 85 -12.46 3.61 3.65
N GLY A 86 -12.98 2.75 2.77
CA GLY A 86 -13.89 3.13 1.70
C GLY A 86 -13.28 4.11 0.70
N ILE A 87 -11.95 4.11 0.58
CA ILE A 87 -11.18 4.99 -0.33
C ILE A 87 -11.20 4.37 -1.73
N MET A 88 -10.96 3.07 -1.83
CA MET A 88 -11.31 2.29 -3.00
C MET A 88 -12.70 1.67 -2.78
N LYS A 89 -13.69 2.02 -3.61
CA LYS A 89 -14.88 1.17 -3.74
C LYS A 89 -14.41 -0.18 -4.26
N ARG A 90 -14.93 -1.29 -3.71
CA ARG A 90 -14.61 -2.68 -4.13
C ARG A 90 -14.34 -2.68 -5.63
N PRO A 91 -13.16 -3.09 -6.10
CA PRO A 91 -12.93 -3.18 -7.53
C PRO A 91 -13.94 -4.20 -8.07
N MET A 92 -14.92 -3.71 -8.82
CA MET A 92 -15.68 -4.51 -9.77
C MET A 92 -14.74 -4.77 -10.95
N ASN A 93 -13.67 -5.52 -10.69
CA ASN A 93 -12.72 -6.02 -11.67
C ASN A 93 -11.97 -7.21 -11.03
N PRO A 94 -11.68 -8.28 -11.79
CA PRO A 94 -11.28 -9.61 -11.28
C PRO A 94 -9.89 -9.65 -10.63
N PHE A 95 -9.23 -8.51 -10.47
CA PHE A 95 -7.85 -8.35 -9.98
C PHE A 95 -7.65 -8.85 -8.54
N MET A 96 -8.73 -8.96 -7.74
CA MET A 96 -8.69 -9.46 -6.36
C MET A 96 -9.14 -10.91 -6.19
N SER A 97 -9.58 -11.59 -7.26
CA SER A 97 -9.96 -13.01 -7.17
C SER A 97 -8.74 -13.94 -7.05
N CYS A 98 -7.57 -13.51 -7.53
CA CYS A 98 -6.35 -14.34 -7.49
C CYS A 98 -5.68 -14.35 -6.11
N LEU A 99 -5.90 -13.32 -5.30
CA LEU A 99 -5.30 -13.19 -3.96
C LEU A 99 -5.97 -14.09 -2.89
N GLN A 100 -7.18 -14.60 -3.16
CA GLN A 100 -7.88 -15.51 -2.25
C GLN A 100 -7.64 -17.00 -2.56
N HIS A 101 -6.91 -17.34 -3.63
CA HIS A 101 -6.68 -18.73 -4.05
C HIS A 101 -5.26 -19.25 -3.86
N GLN A 102 -4.38 -18.48 -3.24
CA GLN A 102 -3.05 -18.96 -2.85
C GLN A 102 -2.95 -19.15 -1.33
N LYS A 103 -3.89 -19.92 -0.78
CA LYS A 103 -3.69 -20.60 0.51
C LYS A 103 -4.01 -22.08 0.31
N MET A 104 -2.95 -22.88 0.46
CA MET A 104 -2.90 -24.33 0.74
C MET A 104 -2.94 -25.31 -0.44
N PRO A 105 -2.32 -26.50 -0.28
CA PRO A 105 -1.60 -27.02 0.91
C PRO A 105 -0.13 -26.60 1.01
#